data_AF-A0A3E0HGX8-F1
#
_entry.id   AF-A0A3E0HGX8-F1
#
_cell.length_a   1.000
_cell.length_b   1.000
_cell.length_c   1.000
_cell.angle_alpha   90.00
_cell.angle_beta   90.00
_cell.angle_gamma   90.00
#
_symmetry.space_group_name_H-M   'P 1'
#
loop_
_entity.id
_entity.type
_entity.pdbx_description
1 polymer ?
#
loop_
_entity_poly.entity_id
_entity_poly.type
_entity_poly.pdbx_seq_one_letter_code
_entity_poly.pdbx_strand_id
1 'polypeptide(L)' 'MKKSILTLGTALNKANQKQINGGVAQGCYQDGRKCCQTGPGGHTFCDAGRCDRFGCIWY' A
#
# COMPACT_ATOMS: atom_id res chain seq x y z
N MET A 1 27.81 -17.44 -10.24
CA MET A 1 27.84 -17.19 -8.78
C MET A 1 26.76 -16.17 -8.43
N LYS A 2 25.89 -16.49 -7.48
CA LYS A 2 24.66 -15.77 -7.11
C LYS A 2 24.98 -14.36 -6.60
N LYS A 3 24.58 -13.31 -7.33
CA LYS A 3 24.67 -11.91 -6.88
C LYS A 3 23.33 -11.46 -6.28
N SER A 4 23.04 -11.89 -5.07
CA SER A 4 21.93 -11.33 -4.29
C SER A 4 22.21 -11.50 -2.80
N ILE A 5 23.26 -10.84 -2.32
CA ILE A 5 23.32 -10.50 -0.90
C ILE A 5 22.51 -9.22 -0.78
N LEU A 6 21.27 -9.40 -0.34
CA LEU A 6 20.42 -8.35 0.20
C LEU A 6 21.28 -7.40 1.05
N THR A 7 21.23 -6.11 0.75
CA THR A 7 21.68 -5.04 1.64
C THR A 7 20.73 -4.94 2.83
N LEU A 8 20.74 -5.99 3.67
CA LEU A 8 20.23 -5.99 5.03
C LEU A 8 21.09 -5.02 5.84
N GLY A 9 20.66 -3.76 5.95
CA GLY A 9 21.31 -2.77 6.82
C GLY A 9 21.39 -1.35 6.31
N THR A 10 21.02 -1.07 5.05
CA THR A 10 20.92 0.33 4.60
C THR A 10 19.73 0.99 5.29
N ALA A 11 20.00 1.90 6.22
CA ALA A 11 19.01 2.78 6.80
C ALA A 11 18.31 3.53 5.66
N LEU A 12 17.04 3.19 5.43
CA LEU A 12 16.21 3.85 4.43
C LEU A 12 16.17 5.33 4.76
N ASN A 13 16.63 6.17 3.82
CA ASN A 13 16.47 7.62 3.96
C ASN A 13 14.95 7.94 4.08
N LYS A 14 14.59 9.04 4.74
CA LYS A 14 13.18 9.39 4.99
C LYS A 14 12.34 9.45 3.71
N ALA A 15 12.96 9.74 2.55
CA ALA A 15 12.28 9.77 1.25
C ALA A 15 11.89 8.36 0.77
N ASN A 16 12.82 7.41 0.82
CA ASN A 16 12.58 6.01 0.48
C ASN A 16 11.65 5.35 1.48
N GLN A 17 11.75 5.74 2.76
CA GLN A 17 10.84 5.27 3.80
C GLN A 17 9.40 5.76 3.60
N LYS A 18 9.20 6.98 3.06
CA LYS A 18 7.86 7.46 2.66
C LYS A 18 7.26 6.67 1.49
N GLN A 19 8.09 6.19 0.56
CA GLN A 19 7.63 5.31 -0.52
C GLN A 19 7.23 3.93 0.00
N ILE A 20 7.97 3.38 0.97
CA ILE A 20 7.68 2.07 1.56
C ILE A 20 6.50 2.12 2.54
N ASN A 21 6.38 3.19 3.34
CA ASN A 21 5.33 3.33 4.36
C ASN A 21 3.95 3.74 3.80
N GLY A 22 3.74 3.65 2.49
CA GLY A 22 2.44 3.98 1.88
C GLY A 22 2.20 5.49 1.87
N GLY A 23 2.61 6.13 0.79
CA GLY A 23 2.34 7.53 0.56
C GLY A 23 0.84 7.82 0.48
N VAL A 24 0.39 8.72 1.37
CA VAL A 24 -0.95 9.33 1.46
C VAL A 24 -2.02 8.31 1.80
N ALA A 25 -2.85 8.59 2.81
CA ALA A 25 -4.09 7.85 3.03
C ALA A 25 -4.97 8.03 1.79
N GLN A 26 -4.79 7.17 0.79
CA GLN A 26 -5.61 7.12 -0.41
C GLN A 26 -6.97 6.66 0.07
N GLY A 27 -7.96 7.57 0.00
CA GLY A 27 -9.32 7.30 0.41
C GLY A 27 -9.80 6.01 -0.25
N CYS A 28 -10.37 5.11 0.54
CA CYS A 28 -11.07 3.98 -0.02
C CYS A 28 -12.48 4.40 -0.47
N TYR A 29 -13.09 3.60 -1.32
CA TYR A 29 -14.52 3.68 -1.58
C TYR A 29 -15.13 2.28 -1.57
N GLN A 30 -16.44 2.22 -1.32
CA GLN A 30 -17.18 0.97 -1.28
C GLN A 30 -17.83 0.72 -2.65
N ASP A 31 -17.57 -0.44 -3.24
CA ASP A 31 -18.25 -0.94 -4.45
C ASP A 31 -18.97 -2.25 -4.12
N GLY A 32 -20.24 -2.14 -3.73
CA GLY A 32 -21.02 -3.25 -3.21
C GLY A 32 -20.35 -3.89 -1.99
N ARG A 33 -19.99 -5.18 -2.10
CA ARG A 33 -19.28 -5.94 -1.05
C ARG A 33 -17.76 -5.84 -1.12
N LYS A 34 -17.23 -5.07 -2.08
CA LYS A 34 -15.79 -4.87 -2.26
C LYS A 34 -15.39 -3.51 -1.72
N CYS A 35 -14.22 -3.46 -1.09
CA CYS A 35 -13.53 -2.22 -0.81
C CYS A 35 -12.51 -1.96 -1.90
N CYS A 36 -12.45 -0.72 -2.37
CA CYS A 36 -11.51 -0.29 -3.39
C CYS A 36 -10.55 0.74 -2.82
N GLN A 37 -9.25 0.57 -3.07
CA GLN A 37 -8.20 1.50 -2.67
C GLN A 37 -7.24 1.78 -3.82
N THR A 38 -6.90 3.05 -4.03
CA THR A 38 -5.87 3.45 -4.99
C THR A 38 -4.50 3.35 -4.34
N GLY A 39 -3.62 2.53 -4.91
CA GLY A 39 -2.25 2.36 -4.43
C GLY A 39 -1.29 3.44 -4.97
N PRO A 40 -0.05 3.48 -4.47
CA PRO A 40 0.99 4.34 -5.02
C PRO A 40 1.21 4.01 -6.50
N GLY A 41 0.98 4.98 -7.38
CA GLY A 41 1.05 4.79 -8.84
C GLY A 41 -0.30 4.79 -9.56
N GLY A 42 -1.40 5.09 -8.87
CA GLY A 42 -2.71 5.35 -9.50
C GLY A 42 -3.47 4.09 -9.91
N HIS A 43 -2.99 2.91 -9.56
CA HIS A 43 -3.71 1.66 -9.75
C HIS A 43 -4.76 1.50 -8.63
N THR A 44 -5.98 1.11 -9.00
CA THR A 44 -7.04 0.84 -8.03
C THR A 44 -7.20 -0.66 -7.85
N PHE A 45 -7.10 -1.11 -6.60
CA PHE A 45 -7.34 -2.50 -6.20
C PHE A 45 -8.68 -2.60 -5.49
N CYS A 46 -9.52 -3.55 -5.90
CA CYS A 46 -10.86 -3.78 -5.35
C CYS A 46 -11.04 -5.25 -4.96
N ASP A 47 -11.30 -5.51 -3.68
CA ASP A 47 -11.48 -6.87 -3.15
C ASP A 47 -12.48 -6.91 -1.98
N ALA A 48 -12.84 -8.10 -1.51
CA ALA A 48 -13.75 -8.30 -0.38
C ALA A 48 -13.28 -7.50 0.84
N GLY A 49 -14.11 -6.56 1.29
CA GLY A 49 -13.72 -5.66 2.36
C GLY A 49 -14.70 -4.53 2.60
N ARG A 50 -14.41 -3.74 3.63
CA ARG A 50 -15.15 -2.55 4.02
C ARG A 50 -14.26 -1.33 4.05
N CYS A 51 -14.73 -0.23 3.46
CA CYS A 51 -14.07 1.05 3.56
C CYS A 51 -14.34 1.71 4.92
N ASP A 52 -13.28 2.12 5.62
CA ASP A 52 -13.31 2.85 6.89
C ASP A 52 -12.51 4.17 6.79
N ARG A 53 -12.51 4.98 7.85
CA ARG A 53 -11.78 6.24 7.94
C ARG A 53 -10.27 6.08 7.69
N PHE A 54 -9.72 4.90 7.95
CA PHE A 54 -8.30 4.60 7.78
C PHE A 54 -7.96 3.87 6.47
N GLY A 55 -8.95 3.53 5.64
CA GLY A 55 -8.76 2.75 4.42
C GLY A 55 -9.60 1.48 4.38
N CYS A 56 -9.23 0.54 3.51
CA CYS A 56 -9.93 -0.74 3.39
C CYS A 56 -9.57 -1.69 4.54
N ILE A 57 -10.61 -2.22 5.19
CA ILE A 57 -10.55 -3.39 6.07
C ILE A 57 -10.91 -4.61 5.23
N TRP A 58 -9.92 -5.43 4.93
CA TRP A 58 -10.06 -6.63 4.09
C TRP A 58 -10.59 -7.82 4.89
N TYR A 59 -11.35 -8.71 4.24
CA TYR A 59 -11.89 -9.95 4.81
C TYR A 59 -11.32 -11.20 4.15
#